data_AF-A0A2W6BBU7-F1
#
_entry.id   AF-A0A2W6BBU7-F1
#
_cell.length_a   1.000
_cell.length_b   1.000
_cell.length_c   1.000
_cell.angle_alpha   90.00
_cell.angle_beta   90.00
_cell.angle_gamma   90.00
#
_symmetry.space_group_name_H-M   'P 1'
#
loop_
_entity.id
_entity.type
_entity.pdbx_description
1 polymer ?
#
loop_
_entity_poly.entity_id
_entity_poly.type
_entity_poly.pdbx_seq_one_letter_code
_entity_poly.pdbx_strand_id
1 'polypeptide(L)' 'MIDLYRSGATAKQVAEKFGVSERSVTRLLHQHGARRERCLPPL' A
#
# COMPACT_ATOMS: atom_id res chain seq x y z
N MET A 1 2.23 -0.76 -8.92
CA MET A 1 2.23 -0.69 -7.44
C MET A 1 1.51 0.55 -6.92
N ILE A 2 1.92 1.75 -7.34
CA ILE A 2 1.27 3.03 -6.96
C ILE A 2 -0.16 3.12 -7.51
N ASP A 3 -0.40 2.62 -8.72
CA ASP A 3 -1.73 2.61 -9.34
C ASP A 3 -2.76 1.79 -8.52
N LEU A 4 -2.42 0.54 -8.17
CA LEU A 4 -3.23 -0.31 -7.29
C LEU A 4 -3.50 0.36 -5.93
N TYR A 5 -2.47 1.02 -5.39
CA TYR A 5 -2.56 1.75 -4.14
C TYR A 5 -3.49 2.99 -4.25
N ARG A 6 -3.47 3.69 -5.40
CA ARG A 6 -4.38 4.80 -5.73
C ARG A 6 -5.81 4.35 -5.94
N SER A 7 -6.04 3.11 -6.41
CA SER A 7 -7.38 2.50 -6.46
C SER A 7 -7.95 2.12 -5.09
N GLY A 8 -7.24 2.41 -3.99
CA GLY A 8 -7.70 2.12 -2.62
C GLY A 8 -7.22 0.78 -2.07
N ALA A 9 -6.32 0.06 -2.76
CA ALA A 9 -5.77 -1.17 -2.22
C ALA A 9 -4.86 -0.89 -1.01
N THR A 10 -4.93 -1.74 0.01
CA THR A 10 -4.08 -1.64 1.21
C THR A 10 -2.67 -2.18 0.94
N ALA A 11 -1.71 -1.87 1.83
CA ALA A 11 -0.31 -2.33 1.66
C ALA A 11 -0.24 -3.84 1.70
N LYS A 12 -1.11 -4.46 2.50
CA LYS A 12 -1.23 -5.90 2.59
C LYS A 12 -1.64 -6.50 1.24
N GLN A 13 -2.69 -5.99 0.61
CA GLN A 13 -3.09 -6.46 -0.73
C GLN A 13 -2.02 -6.22 -1.79
N VAL A 14 -1.33 -5.07 -1.74
CA VAL A 14 -0.19 -4.80 -2.62
C VAL A 14 0.96 -5.77 -2.35
N ALA A 15 1.24 -6.08 -1.08
CA ALA A 15 2.28 -7.01 -0.65
C ALA A 15 2.00 -8.42 -1.17
N GLU A 16 0.78 -8.92 -0.96
CA GLU A 16 0.34 -10.24 -1.41
C GLU A 16 0.34 -10.34 -2.94
N LYS A 17 -0.16 -9.32 -3.64
CA LYS A 17 -0.25 -9.32 -5.10
C LYS A 17 1.11 -9.24 -5.80
N PHE A 18 2.09 -8.60 -5.19
CA PHE A 18 3.45 -8.45 -5.73
C PHE A 18 4.47 -9.40 -5.07
N GLY A 19 4.06 -10.22 -4.10
CA GLY A 19 4.96 -11.13 -3.39
C GLY A 19 6.05 -10.42 -2.58
N VAL A 20 5.82 -9.18 -2.14
CA VAL A 20 6.79 -8.39 -1.36
C VAL A 20 6.34 -8.24 0.07
N SER A 21 7.26 -7.96 0.99
CA SER A 21 6.91 -7.67 2.38
C SER A 21 6.18 -6.32 2.52
N GLU A 22 5.23 -6.23 3.45
CA GLU A 22 4.51 -4.98 3.77
C GLU A 22 5.45 -3.82 4.15
N ARG A 23 6.61 -4.14 4.75
CA ARG A 23 7.69 -3.21 5.04
C ARG A 23 8.26 -2.56 3.77
N SER A 24 8.50 -3.34 2.71
CA SER A 24 8.94 -2.83 1.41
C SER A 24 7.87 -1.96 0.76
N VAL A 25 6.61 -2.39 0.82
CA VAL A 25 5.48 -1.60 0.32
C VAL A 25 5.42 -0.25 1.03
N THR A 26 5.46 -0.24 2.37
CA THR A 26 5.41 0.97 3.19
C THR A 26 6.59 1.91 2.89
N ARG A 27 7.80 1.37 2.76
CA ARG A 27 9.00 2.15 2.39
C ARG A 27 8.87 2.78 1.01
N LEU A 28 8.37 2.03 0.04
CA LEU A 28 8.15 2.50 -1.33
C LEU A 28 7.08 3.60 -1.39
N LEU A 29 5.96 3.42 -0.68
CA LEU A 29 4.90 4.43 -0.56
C LEU A 29 5.42 5.73 0.07
N HIS A 30 6.20 5.60 1.15
CA HIS A 30 6.79 6.75 1.83
C HIS A 30 7.77 7.49 0.92
N GLN A 31 8.60 6.77 0.16
CA GLN A 31 9.55 7.35 -0.78
C GLN A 31 8.85 8.08 -1.95
N HIS A 32 7.70 7.57 -2.39
CA HIS A 32 6.87 8.21 -3.43
C HIS A 32 5.90 9.28 -2.90
N GLY A 33 6.00 9.68 -1.63
CA GLY A 33 5.17 10.74 -1.05
C GLY A 33 3.70 10.37 -0.82
N ALA A 34 3.35 9.08 -0.95
CA ALA A 34 2.00 8.58 -0.72
C ALA A 34 1.76 8.44 0.80
N ARG A 35 1.50 9.57 1.48
CA ARG A 35 1.07 9.56 2.88
C ARG A 35 -0.33 8.94 2.97
N ARG A 36 -0.42 7.90 3.79
CA ARG A 36 -1.69 7.30 4.21
C ARG A 36 -2.48 8.27 5.06
N GLU A 37 -3.39 9.01 4.45
CA GLU A 37 -4.66 9.26 5.10
C GLU A 37 -5.37 7.91 5.25
N ARG A 38 -5.59 7.52 6.51
CA ARG A 38 -6.05 6.19 6.94
C ARG A 38 -7.17 5.67 6.05
N CYS A 39 -6.96 4.50 5.44
CA CYS A 39 -8.07 3.65 5.03
C CYS A 39 -8.27 2.59 6.11
N LEU A 40 -9.30 2.82 6.93
CA LEU A 40 -9.86 1.88 7.90
C LEU A 40 -10.45 0.67 7.13
N PRO A 41 -10.22 -0.58 7.54
CA PRO A 41 -10.93 -1.71 6.92
C PRO A 41 -12.43 -1.61 7.27
N PRO A 42 -13.36 -1.87 6.34
CA PRO A 42 -14.75 -2.11 6.71
C PRO A 42 -14.82 -3.39 7.55
N LEU A 43 -15.57 -3.32 8.66
CA LEU A 43 -15.85 -4.41 9.60
C LEU A 43 -16.52 -5.60 8.91
#